data_AF-A0A0V1PVR1-F1
#
_entry.id   AF-A0A0V1PVR1-F1
#
_cell.length_a   1.000
_cell.length_b   1.000
_cell.length_c   1.000
_cell.angle_alpha   90.00
_cell.angle_beta   90.00
_cell.angle_gamma   90.00
#
_symmetry.space_group_name_H-M   'P 1'
#
loop_
_entity.id
_entity.type
_entity.pdbx_description
1 polymer ?
#
loop_
_entity_poly.entity_id
_entity_poly.type
_entity_poly.pdbx_seq_one_letter_code
_entity_poly.pdbx_strand_id
1 'polypeptide(L)'
;MLHKLIQIPRVLARSFRTSSVGYKATLGPILKNKTQIKELVNRSEWNILDIIKFSETEVRKIKIDSRVITKVLKASGLKDNLTEDEKRSLIRGLKLQMILIKYLYEGDEEEFQKTEESNDDVFRLILSDHKTPNPITLKNLLSSIENLESEVDAEKGEIKSSLDISKLNGDNPTYFTVKSNKE
;
A
#
# COMPACT_ATOMS: atom_id res chain seq x y z
N MET A 1 -19.64 -55.55 25.89
CA MET A 1 -18.89 -54.98 24.74
C MET A 1 -18.91 -53.46 24.87
N LEU A 2 -17.79 -52.86 25.27
CA LEU A 2 -17.64 -51.40 25.42
C LEU A 2 -16.58 -50.95 24.41
N HIS A 3 -17.01 -50.35 23.31
CA HIS A 3 -16.10 -49.70 22.37
C HIS A 3 -15.62 -48.37 22.97
N LYS A 4 -14.36 -48.33 23.42
CA LYS A 4 -13.65 -47.07 23.68
C LYS A 4 -13.30 -46.41 22.35
N LEU A 5 -13.99 -45.34 22.01
CA LEU A 5 -13.55 -44.38 21.01
C LEU A 5 -12.32 -43.66 21.57
N ILE A 6 -11.15 -43.94 21.01
CA ILE A 6 -9.92 -43.19 21.26
C ILE A 6 -10.08 -41.87 20.50
N GLN A 7 -10.55 -40.84 21.19
CA GLN A 7 -10.42 -39.46 20.70
C GLN A 7 -8.94 -39.09 20.77
N ILE A 8 -8.30 -38.95 19.60
CA ILE A 8 -6.96 -38.36 19.48
C ILE A 8 -7.17 -36.85 19.43
N PRO A 9 -6.79 -36.06 20.45
CA PRO A 9 -6.76 -34.61 20.32
C PRO A 9 -5.55 -34.25 19.44
N ARG A 10 -5.77 -34.12 18.12
CA ARG A 10 -4.78 -33.46 17.25
C ARG A 10 -4.88 -31.95 17.43
N VAL A 11 -4.39 -31.46 18.56
CA VAL A 11 -3.91 -30.07 18.63
C VAL A 11 -2.54 -30.09 17.96
N LEU A 12 -2.52 -29.99 16.63
CA LEU A 12 -1.30 -29.68 15.88
C LEU A 12 -0.90 -28.26 16.31
N ALA A 13 -0.02 -28.16 17.29
CA ALA A 13 0.59 -26.91 17.69
C ALA A 13 1.35 -26.35 16.47
N ARG A 14 0.74 -25.39 15.78
CA ARG A 14 1.36 -24.70 14.65
C ARG A 14 2.41 -23.75 15.23
N SER A 15 3.69 -24.00 14.96
CA SER A 15 4.76 -23.14 15.47
C SER A 15 4.80 -21.83 14.70
N PHE A 16 4.66 -20.71 15.41
CA PHE A 16 4.92 -19.38 14.88
C PHE A 16 6.41 -19.09 15.07
N ARG A 17 7.15 -18.85 13.97
CA ARG A 17 8.50 -18.31 14.02
C ARG A 17 8.43 -16.88 13.52
N THR A 18 8.18 -15.93 14.41
CA THR A 18 8.43 -14.52 14.13
C THR A 18 9.82 -14.16 14.63
N SER A 19 10.72 -13.87 13.70
CA SER A 19 11.94 -13.13 14.00
C SER A 19 11.65 -11.65 13.82
N SER A 20 11.70 -10.88 14.89
CA SER A 20 11.54 -9.43 14.93
C SER A 20 12.68 -8.64 14.26
N VAL A 21 13.61 -9.31 13.57
CA VAL A 21 14.80 -8.66 12.99
C VAL A 21 15.06 -9.22 11.58
N GLY A 22 14.65 -8.46 10.57
CA GLY A 22 15.06 -8.60 9.17
C GLY A 22 14.57 -9.86 8.46
N TYR A 23 13.61 -9.69 7.54
CA TYR A 23 13.23 -10.74 6.60
C TYR A 23 14.44 -11.17 5.76
N LYS A 24 15.06 -12.29 6.12
CA LYS A 24 16.05 -12.97 5.28
C LYS A 24 15.35 -14.09 4.54
N ALA A 25 15.25 -13.99 3.22
CA ALA A 25 14.84 -15.10 2.38
C ALA A 25 15.83 -16.25 2.56
N THR A 26 15.38 -17.38 3.11
CA THR A 26 16.20 -18.58 3.24
C THR A 26 15.94 -19.51 2.06
N LEU A 27 16.99 -19.83 1.30
CA LEU A 27 16.92 -20.89 0.29
C LEU A 27 16.89 -22.26 0.99
N GLY A 28 15.83 -23.01 0.74
CA GLY A 28 15.70 -24.40 1.19
C GLY A 28 16.54 -25.38 0.36
N PRO A 29 16.69 -26.64 0.82
CA PRO A 29 17.40 -27.68 0.06
C PRO A 29 16.66 -28.08 -1.21
N ILE A 30 17.39 -28.58 -2.21
CA ILE A 30 16.82 -29.06 -3.48
C ILE A 30 15.95 -30.31 -3.23
N LEU A 31 14.69 -30.24 -3.65
CA LEU A 31 13.74 -31.36 -3.59
C LEU A 31 14.03 -32.35 -4.72
N LYS A 32 14.27 -33.62 -4.38
CA LYS A 32 14.61 -34.67 -5.36
C LYS A 32 13.41 -35.50 -5.79
N ASN A 33 12.45 -35.73 -4.88
CA ASN A 33 11.37 -36.70 -5.08
C ASN A 33 9.98 -36.09 -4.87
N LYS A 34 8.97 -36.62 -5.58
CA LYS A 34 7.55 -36.22 -5.45
C LYS A 34 7.01 -36.38 -4.02
N THR A 35 7.56 -37.32 -3.26
CA THR A 35 7.22 -37.54 -1.85
C THR A 35 7.64 -36.35 -0.97
N GLN A 36 8.81 -35.76 -1.23
CA GLN A 36 9.32 -34.59 -0.49
C GLN A 36 8.49 -33.34 -0.78
N ILE A 37 7.97 -33.19 -2.00
CA ILE A 37 7.03 -32.11 -2.35
C ILE A 37 5.73 -32.26 -1.57
N LYS A 38 5.15 -33.48 -1.55
CA LYS A 38 3.94 -33.75 -0.78
C LYS A 38 4.14 -33.50 0.72
N GLU A 39 5.29 -33.87 1.25
CA GLU A 39 5.62 -33.60 2.64
C GLU A 39 5.72 -32.10 2.92
N LEU A 40 6.39 -31.32 2.06
CA LEU A 40 6.51 -29.87 2.19
C LEU A 40 5.15 -29.17 2.16
N VAL A 41 4.28 -29.50 1.19
CA VAL A 41 2.95 -28.91 1.07
C VAL A 41 2.04 -29.29 2.24
N ASN A 42 2.19 -30.51 2.77
CA ASN A 42 1.42 -30.98 3.91
C ASN A 42 2.00 -30.55 5.26
N ARG A 43 3.08 -29.76 5.29
CA ARG A 43 3.57 -29.19 6.55
C ARG A 43 2.49 -28.28 7.12
N SER A 44 2.37 -28.34 8.44
CA SER A 44 1.42 -27.51 9.18
C SER A 44 1.99 -26.09 9.35
N GLU A 45 2.15 -25.39 8.24
CA GLU A 45 2.48 -23.97 8.20
C GLU A 45 1.18 -23.14 8.24
N TRP A 46 1.27 -21.90 8.72
CA TRP A 46 0.11 -21.01 8.74
C TRP A 46 -0.23 -20.57 7.31
N ASN A 47 -1.52 -20.55 6.98
CA ASN A 47 -1.97 -19.84 5.78
C ASN A 47 -1.89 -18.33 6.03
N ILE A 48 -1.56 -17.55 5.00
CA ILE A 48 -1.65 -16.08 5.05
C ILE A 48 -3.05 -15.62 5.50
N LEU A 49 -4.09 -16.35 5.09
CA LEU A 49 -5.47 -16.10 5.52
C LEU A 49 -5.70 -16.34 7.02
N ASP A 50 -4.91 -17.20 7.66
CA ASP A 50 -4.98 -17.43 9.11
C ASP A 50 -4.21 -16.35 9.89
N ILE A 51 -3.24 -15.70 9.24
CA ILE A 51 -2.40 -14.63 9.82
C ILE A 51 -3.19 -13.31 9.84
N ILE A 52 -3.82 -12.93 8.73
CA ILE A 52 -4.60 -11.69 8.63
C ILE A 52 -6.01 -11.94 9.17
N LYS A 53 -6.23 -11.63 10.45
CA LYS A 53 -7.54 -11.80 11.09
C LYS A 53 -8.42 -10.58 10.81
N PHE A 54 -9.42 -10.75 9.96
CA PHE A 54 -10.46 -9.75 9.81
C PHE A 54 -11.56 -10.01 10.84
N SER A 55 -11.64 -9.20 11.90
CA SER A 55 -12.76 -9.25 12.83
C SER A 55 -13.74 -8.10 12.60
N GLU A 56 -15.04 -8.39 12.56
CA GLU A 56 -16.06 -7.32 12.47
C GLU A 56 -16.02 -6.39 13.69
N THR A 57 -15.53 -6.89 14.83
CA THR A 57 -15.34 -6.09 16.04
C THR A 57 -14.29 -5.01 15.84
N GLU A 58 -13.19 -5.28 15.14
CA GLU A 58 -12.18 -4.28 14.77
C GLU A 58 -12.72 -3.25 13.77
N VAL A 59 -13.49 -3.68 12.78
CA VAL A 59 -14.17 -2.76 11.84
C VAL A 59 -15.09 -1.78 12.59
N ARG A 60 -15.74 -2.24 13.67
CA ARG A 60 -16.59 -1.39 14.51
C ARG A 60 -15.80 -0.44 15.41
N LYS A 61 -14.59 -0.81 15.84
CA LYS A 61 -13.72 0.04 16.67
C LYS A 61 -13.25 1.29 15.92
N ILE A 62 -12.95 1.16 14.63
CA ILE A 62 -12.52 2.30 13.81
C ILE A 62 -13.74 3.21 13.55
N LYS A 63 -13.66 4.46 14.01
CA LYS A 63 -14.66 5.49 13.76
C LYS A 63 -14.15 6.40 12.64
N ILE A 64 -14.92 6.48 11.56
CA ILE A 64 -14.66 7.39 10.44
C ILE A 64 -15.90 8.25 10.27
N ASP A 65 -15.73 9.56 10.44
CA ASP A 65 -16.81 10.51 10.24
C ASP A 65 -17.12 10.69 8.75
N SER A 66 -18.41 10.87 8.43
CA SER A 66 -18.86 11.13 7.06
C SER A 66 -18.17 12.37 6.43
N ARG A 67 -17.83 13.36 7.27
CA ARG A 67 -17.07 14.56 6.86
C ARG A 67 -15.69 14.24 6.29
N VAL A 68 -15.03 13.19 6.78
CA VAL A 68 -13.72 12.77 6.28
C VAL A 68 -13.85 12.23 4.87
N ILE A 69 -14.90 11.45 4.59
CA ILE A 69 -15.18 10.92 3.26
C ILE A 69 -15.40 12.05 2.26
N THR A 70 -16.24 13.03 2.60
CA THR A 70 -16.44 14.23 1.78
C THR A 70 -15.13 14.96 1.49
N LYS A 71 -14.26 15.12 2.50
CA LYS A 71 -12.94 15.73 2.31
C LYS A 71 -12.06 14.91 1.36
N VAL A 72 -12.03 13.59 1.53
CA VAL A 72 -11.24 12.68 0.68
C VAL A 72 -11.74 12.69 -0.77
N LEU A 73 -13.06 12.72 -0.97
CA LEU A 73 -13.66 12.81 -2.32
C LEU A 73 -13.29 14.13 -2.98
N LYS A 74 -13.40 15.25 -2.25
CA LYS A 74 -13.00 16.57 -2.74
C LYS A 74 -11.51 16.64 -3.07
N ALA A 75 -10.66 16.08 -2.21
CA ALA A 75 -9.21 16.01 -2.43
C ALA A 75 -8.85 15.14 -3.64
N SER A 76 -9.61 14.07 -3.87
CA SER A 76 -9.46 13.19 -5.04
C SER A 76 -10.04 13.79 -6.34
N GLY A 77 -10.61 15.00 -6.29
CA GLY A 77 -11.28 15.61 -7.45
C GLY A 77 -12.58 14.90 -7.86
N LEU A 78 -13.17 14.10 -6.98
CA LEU A 78 -14.40 13.36 -7.22
C LEU A 78 -15.62 14.15 -6.75
N LYS A 79 -16.78 13.89 -7.36
CA LYS A 79 -18.05 14.49 -6.97
C LYS A 79 -18.49 13.96 -5.60
N ASP A 80 -18.99 14.84 -4.74
CA ASP A 80 -19.43 14.51 -3.37
C ASP A 80 -20.95 14.24 -3.25
N ASN A 81 -21.67 14.22 -4.38
CA ASN A 81 -23.12 13.98 -4.41
C ASN A 81 -23.44 12.48 -4.31
N LEU A 82 -23.01 11.84 -3.22
CA LEU A 82 -23.24 10.42 -2.96
C LEU A 82 -24.48 10.19 -2.12
N THR A 83 -25.16 9.08 -2.38
CA THR A 83 -26.24 8.58 -1.52
C THR A 83 -25.68 8.09 -0.18
N GLU A 84 -26.50 8.07 0.87
CA GLU A 84 -26.06 7.61 2.20
C GLU A 84 -25.66 6.12 2.22
N ASP A 85 -26.19 5.31 1.30
CA ASP A 85 -25.79 3.90 1.15
C ASP A 85 -24.39 3.77 0.54
N GLU A 86 -24.09 4.55 -0.49
CA GLU A 86 -22.77 4.61 -1.10
C GLU A 86 -21.72 5.12 -0.10
N LYS A 87 -22.04 6.17 0.67
CA LYS A 87 -21.17 6.67 1.73
C LYS A 87 -20.88 5.59 2.77
N ARG A 88 -21.88 4.83 3.22
CA ARG A 88 -21.69 3.72 4.17
C ARG A 88 -20.81 2.62 3.60
N SER A 89 -20.98 2.29 2.32
CA SER A 89 -20.14 1.31 1.61
C SER A 89 -18.68 1.78 1.55
N LEU A 90 -18.45 3.05 1.20
CA LEU A 90 -17.11 3.65 1.17
C LEU A 90 -16.45 3.68 2.54
N ILE A 91 -17.19 4.06 3.58
CA ILE A 91 -16.71 4.04 4.97
C ILE A 91 -16.28 2.62 5.35
N ARG A 92 -17.07 1.60 5.00
CA ARG A 92 -16.74 0.21 5.27
C ARG A 92 -15.49 -0.23 4.50
N GLY A 93 -15.40 0.11 3.21
CA GLY A 93 -14.24 -0.19 2.38
C GLY A 93 -12.96 0.42 2.94
N LEU A 94 -13.02 1.70 3.32
CA LEU A 94 -11.90 2.41 3.92
C LEU A 94 -11.47 1.78 5.26
N LYS A 95 -12.41 1.40 6.11
CA LYS A 95 -12.09 0.68 7.37
C LYS A 95 -11.37 -0.63 7.13
N LEU A 96 -11.79 -1.41 6.12
CA LEU A 96 -11.13 -2.67 5.78
C LEU A 96 -9.71 -2.43 5.26
N GLN A 97 -9.52 -1.41 4.43
CA GLN A 97 -8.19 -1.01 3.96
C GLN A 97 -7.29 -0.57 5.12
N MET A 98 -7.81 0.22 6.07
CA MET A 98 -7.06 0.63 7.26
C MET A 98 -6.66 -0.56 8.15
N ILE A 99 -7.56 -1.53 8.35
CA ILE A 99 -7.23 -2.75 9.10
C ILE A 99 -6.13 -3.54 8.39
N LEU A 100 -6.21 -3.69 7.07
CA LEU A 100 -5.18 -4.38 6.31
C LEU A 100 -3.83 -3.66 6.42
N ILE A 101 -3.83 -2.33 6.32
CA ILE A 101 -2.61 -1.52 6.46
C ILE A 101 -2.05 -1.62 7.89
N LYS A 102 -2.90 -1.73 8.92
CA LYS A 102 -2.46 -1.93 10.31
C LYS A 102 -1.57 -3.17 10.47
N TYR A 103 -1.85 -4.26 9.74
CA TYR A 103 -1.02 -5.47 9.77
C TYR A 103 0.42 -5.25 9.28
N LEU A 104 0.70 -4.14 8.56
CA LEU A 104 2.06 -3.78 8.17
C LEU A 104 2.89 -3.18 9.32
N TYR A 105 2.24 -2.77 10.41
CA TYR A 105 2.86 -2.07 11.55
C TYR A 105 2.96 -2.95 12.82
N GLU A 106 2.81 -4.28 12.71
CA GLU A 106 2.81 -5.25 13.84
C GLU A 106 4.18 -5.47 14.52
N GLY A 107 5.04 -4.45 14.53
CA GLY A 107 6.22 -4.37 15.40
C GLY A 107 5.95 -3.65 16.73
N ASP A 108 4.91 -2.81 16.80
CA ASP A 108 4.72 -1.84 17.89
C ASP A 108 3.32 -1.92 18.50
N GLU A 109 2.98 -3.05 19.15
CA GLU A 109 1.72 -3.17 19.91
C GLU A 109 1.60 -2.16 21.07
N GLU A 110 2.73 -1.63 21.56
CA GLU A 110 2.76 -0.61 22.62
C GLU A 110 2.51 0.82 22.12
N GLU A 111 2.71 1.10 20.84
CA GLU A 111 2.60 2.47 20.30
C GLU A 111 1.15 2.83 19.93
N PHE A 112 0.33 1.83 19.54
CA PHE A 112 -1.07 2.05 19.16
C PHE A 112 -2.08 2.19 20.31
N GLN A 113 -1.69 1.94 21.57
CA GLN A 113 -2.54 2.28 22.73
C GLN A 113 -2.41 3.75 23.14
N LYS A 114 -1.44 4.49 22.61
CA LYS A 114 -1.45 5.94 22.71
C LYS A 114 -2.57 6.45 21.81
N THR A 115 -3.49 7.15 22.44
CA THR A 115 -4.51 7.93 21.75
C THR A 115 -3.76 9.10 21.10
N GLU A 116 -3.15 8.87 19.94
CA GLU A 116 -2.35 9.90 19.28
C GLU A 116 -3.27 10.94 18.65
N GLU A 117 -3.18 12.17 19.14
CA GLU A 117 -3.86 13.36 18.65
C GLU A 117 -3.27 13.88 17.32
N SER A 118 -2.38 13.15 16.66
CA SER A 118 -1.75 13.56 15.41
C SER A 118 -1.68 12.40 14.42
N ASN A 119 -2.26 12.58 13.23
CA ASN A 119 -2.17 11.63 12.11
C ASN A 119 -0.83 11.74 11.36
N ASP A 120 0.08 12.62 11.79
CA ASP A 120 1.30 12.94 11.05
C ASP A 120 2.38 11.86 11.17
N ASP A 121 2.34 11.03 12.23
CA ASP A 121 3.31 9.94 12.43
C ASP A 121 2.89 8.61 11.78
N VAL A 122 1.63 8.48 11.35
CA VAL A 122 1.04 7.23 10.83
C VAL A 122 1.46 6.92 9.38
N PHE A 123 2.04 7.89 8.65
CA PHE A 123 2.43 7.76 7.24
C PHE A 123 3.93 7.55 7.01
N ARG A 124 4.64 6.92 7.95
CA ARG A 124 6.03 6.50 7.73
C ARG A 124 6.09 5.13 7.04
N LEU A 125 5.66 5.09 5.78
CA LEU A 125 5.84 3.93 4.91
C LEU A 125 7.31 3.78 4.49
N ILE A 126 7.84 2.58 4.74
CA ILE A 126 9.07 1.96 4.19
C ILE A 126 10.38 2.52 4.74
N LEU A 127 10.96 1.76 5.68
CA LEU A 127 12.36 1.83 6.06
C LEU A 127 13.25 1.67 4.81
N SER A 128 13.77 2.78 4.33
CA SER A 128 15.22 2.97 4.15
C SER A 128 15.97 2.11 3.12
N ASP A 129 15.29 1.55 2.11
CA ASP A 129 16.00 1.00 0.92
C ASP A 129 16.22 2.08 -0.16
N HIS A 130 15.95 3.35 0.17
CA HIS A 130 16.51 4.47 -0.57
C HIS A 130 18.03 4.45 -0.36
N LYS A 131 18.76 3.79 -1.26
CA LYS A 131 20.09 4.27 -1.63
C LYS A 131 19.90 5.74 -1.95
N THR A 132 20.33 6.61 -1.04
CA THR A 132 20.37 8.04 -1.31
C THR A 132 21.11 8.19 -2.63
N PRO A 133 20.52 8.82 -3.65
CA PRO A 133 21.23 9.03 -4.90
C PRO A 133 22.57 9.67 -4.58
N ASN A 134 23.62 9.30 -5.32
CA ASN A 134 24.95 9.85 -5.10
C ASN A 134 24.85 11.37 -5.00
N PRO A 135 25.43 11.99 -3.96
CA PRO A 135 25.29 13.42 -3.75
C PRO A 135 25.80 14.17 -4.98
N ILE A 136 25.01 15.12 -5.47
CA ILE A 136 25.42 15.97 -6.58
C ILE A 136 26.59 16.83 -6.12
N THR A 137 27.76 16.66 -6.75
CA THR A 137 28.92 17.49 -6.46
C THR A 137 28.80 18.81 -7.22
N LEU A 138 29.44 19.88 -6.73
CA LEU A 138 29.47 21.17 -7.42
C LEU A 138 29.98 21.04 -8.86
N LYS A 139 30.99 20.18 -9.09
CA LYS A 139 31.51 19.88 -10.42
C LYS A 139 30.45 19.26 -11.32
N ASN A 140 29.71 18.27 -10.83
CA ASN A 140 28.64 17.63 -11.58
C ASN A 140 27.52 18.62 -11.90
N LEU A 141 27.17 19.48 -10.94
CA LEU A 141 26.15 20.52 -11.15
C LEU A 141 26.56 21.52 -12.24
N LEU A 142 27.80 22.03 -12.19
CA LEU A 142 28.30 22.96 -13.19
C LEU A 142 28.35 22.31 -14.58
N SER A 143 28.81 21.06 -14.67
CA SER A 143 28.78 20.33 -15.95
C SER A 143 27.36 20.10 -16.47
N SER A 144 26.37 19.85 -15.59
CA SER A 144 24.97 19.70 -16.02
C SER A 144 24.36 21.01 -16.52
N ILE A 145 24.77 22.16 -15.96
CA ILE A 145 24.32 23.47 -16.45
C ILE A 145 24.92 23.75 -17.83
N GLU A 146 26.22 23.48 -18.01
CA GLU A 146 26.92 23.69 -19.29
C GLU A 146 26.35 22.80 -20.41
N ASN A 147 25.97 21.57 -20.09
CA ASN A 147 25.46 20.61 -21.07
C ASN A 147 23.94 20.70 -21.31
N LEU A 148 23.21 21.56 -20.58
CA LEU A 148 21.75 21.60 -20.62
C LEU A 148 21.19 21.87 -22.02
N GLU A 149 21.84 22.76 -22.78
CA GLU A 149 21.42 23.09 -24.16
C GLU A 149 21.69 21.96 -25.16
N SER A 150 22.69 21.13 -24.89
CA SER A 150 23.04 19.97 -25.72
C SER A 150 22.22 18.71 -25.38
N GLU A 151 21.61 18.68 -24.20
CA GLU A 151 20.77 17.58 -23.72
C GLU A 151 19.28 17.79 -24.01
N VAL A 152 18.92 18.86 -24.73
CA VAL A 152 17.52 19.13 -25.13
C VAL A 152 17.01 18.01 -26.04
N ASP A 153 15.98 17.31 -25.57
CA ASP A 153 15.45 16.13 -26.22
C ASP A 153 14.17 16.44 -27.00
N ALA A 154 14.22 16.20 -28.32
CA ALA A 154 13.09 16.40 -29.21
C ALA A 154 11.92 15.45 -28.89
N GLU A 155 12.20 14.21 -28.47
CA GLU A 155 11.19 13.19 -28.17
C GLU A 155 10.39 13.53 -26.90
N LYS A 156 11.00 14.27 -25.97
CA LYS A 156 10.33 14.77 -24.75
C LYS A 156 9.50 16.03 -24.96
N GLY A 157 9.52 16.63 -26.15
CA GLY A 157 8.77 17.85 -26.42
C GLY A 157 9.47 19.15 -25.99
N GLU A 158 10.78 19.11 -25.71
CA GLU A 158 11.53 20.24 -25.15
C GLU A 158 11.93 21.30 -26.20
N ILE A 159 11.90 20.92 -27.48
CA ILE A 159 12.16 21.83 -28.60
C ILE A 159 10.87 22.56 -28.98
N LYS A 160 10.98 23.87 -29.22
CA LYS A 160 9.86 24.69 -29.70
C LYS A 160 9.25 24.07 -30.96
N SER A 161 7.95 23.82 -30.93
CA SER A 161 7.17 23.19 -32.00
C SER A 161 7.35 21.66 -32.17
N SER A 162 8.09 20.96 -31.30
CA SER A 162 8.13 19.49 -31.34
C SER A 162 6.87 18.85 -30.72
N LEU A 163 6.24 19.53 -29.76
CA LEU A 163 4.94 19.15 -29.20
C LEU A 163 3.83 20.07 -29.71
N ASP A 164 2.87 19.50 -30.43
CA ASP A 164 1.68 20.22 -30.87
C ASP A 164 0.58 20.15 -29.80
N ILE A 165 0.58 21.14 -28.90
CA ILE A 165 -0.39 21.25 -27.80
C ILE A 165 -1.83 21.36 -28.31
N SER A 166 -2.02 21.88 -29.53
CA SER A 166 -3.36 22.05 -30.11
C SER A 166 -4.07 20.71 -30.34
N LYS A 167 -3.32 19.65 -30.64
CA LYS A 167 -3.85 18.29 -30.77
C LYS A 167 -4.23 17.67 -29.44
N LEU A 168 -3.61 18.11 -28.35
CA LEU A 168 -3.87 17.60 -27.00
C LEU A 168 -5.05 18.33 -26.33
N ASN A 169 -5.26 19.61 -26.65
CA ASN A 169 -6.19 20.48 -25.94
C ASN A 169 -7.59 20.59 -26.59
N GLY A 170 -8.00 19.57 -27.35
CA GLY A 170 -9.35 19.44 -27.90
C GLY A 170 -9.84 20.72 -28.61
N ASP A 171 -10.95 21.27 -28.13
CA ASP A 171 -11.64 22.42 -28.73
C ASP A 171 -10.87 23.76 -28.67
N ASN A 172 -9.80 23.86 -27.86
CA ASN A 172 -9.03 25.10 -27.69
C ASN A 172 -7.55 24.92 -28.07
N PRO A 173 -7.10 25.37 -29.25
CA PRO A 173 -5.77 25.05 -29.74
C PRO A 173 -4.63 25.77 -28.99
N THR A 174 -4.92 26.90 -28.34
CA THR A 174 -3.88 27.83 -27.86
C THR A 174 -3.81 27.98 -26.34
N TYR A 175 -4.91 27.76 -25.63
CA TYR A 175 -4.99 27.98 -24.19
C TYR A 175 -5.79 26.88 -23.50
N PHE A 176 -5.31 26.40 -22.35
CA PHE A 176 -6.10 25.52 -21.49
C PHE A 176 -7.25 26.33 -20.88
N THR A 177 -8.48 25.92 -21.17
CA THR A 177 -9.67 26.57 -20.62
C THR A 177 -10.31 25.67 -19.57
N VAL A 178 -10.53 26.21 -18.38
CA VAL A 178 -11.32 25.56 -17.34
C VAL A 178 -12.70 26.20 -17.33
N LYS A 179 -13.76 25.38 -17.47
CA LYS A 179 -15.12 25.87 -17.29
C LYS A 179 -15.28 26.24 -15.82
N SER A 180 -15.58 27.50 -15.54
CA SER A 180 -16.02 27.88 -14.19
C SER A 180 -17.28 27.10 -13.88
N ASN A 181 -17.25 26.27 -12.82
CA ASN A 181 -18.49 25.82 -12.21
C ASN A 181 -19.18 27.08 -11.70
N LYS A 182 -20.30 27.48 -12.33
CA LYS A 182 -21.22 28.43 -11.69
C LYS A 182 -21.76 27.71 -10.47
N GLU A 183 -21.42 28.20 -9.30
CA GLU A 183 -22.15 27.90 -8.06
C GLU A 183 -23.59 28.40 -8.16
#